data_AF-A0A7U9S7S8-F1
#
_entry.id   AF-A0A7U9S7S8-F1
#
_cell.length_a   1.000
_cell.length_b   1.000
_cell.length_c   1.000
_cell.angle_alpha   90.00
_cell.angle_beta   90.00
_cell.angle_gamma   90.00
#
_symmetry.space_group_name_H-M   'P 1'
#
loop_
_entity.id
_entity.type
_entity.pdbx_description
1 polymer ?
#
loop_
_entity_poly.entity_id
_entity_poly.type
_entity_poly.pdbx_seq_one_letter_code
_entity_poly.pdbx_strand_id
1 'polypeptide(L)'
;MLKLTIKAGEYLLIGDEVKVVYTGGSGENAHILIDAPRSMNIARSSALEKYGRAPEPGNEVKHYRDRKLSPEAKEKIKAILMEERKKAR
;
A
#
# COMPACT_ATOMS: atom_id res chain seq x y z
N MET A 1 10.12 -0.46 -12.07
CA MET A 1 9.35 -0.17 -10.84
C MET A 1 10.32 0.17 -9.74
N LEU A 2 10.09 1.24 -8.99
CA LEU A 2 10.92 1.66 -7.85
C LEU A 2 10.19 1.32 -6.55
N LYS A 3 10.81 0.54 -5.65
CA LYS A 3 10.25 0.21 -4.33
C LYS A 3 10.88 1.11 -3.28
N LEU A 4 10.05 1.91 -2.60
CA LEU A 4 10.46 2.82 -1.53
C LEU A 4 9.75 2.44 -0.23
N THR A 5 10.36 2.74 0.91
CA THR A 5 9.74 2.62 2.23
C THR A 5 9.53 4.02 2.78
N ILE A 6 8.29 4.35 3.14
CA ILE A 6 7.88 5.67 3.62
C ILE A 6 7.11 5.53 4.94
N LYS A 7 7.35 6.43 5.88
CA LYS A 7 6.64 6.51 7.16
C LYS A 7 5.38 7.35 7.02
N ALA A 8 4.40 7.12 7.89
CA ALA A 8 3.19 7.94 7.92
C ALA A 8 3.56 9.42 8.15
N GLY A 9 3.03 10.31 7.31
CA GLY A 9 3.36 11.73 7.27
C GLY A 9 4.42 12.09 6.22
N GLU A 10 5.18 11.12 5.70
CA GLU A 10 6.12 11.37 4.60
C GLU A 10 5.41 11.45 3.25
N TYR A 11 6.04 12.17 2.32
CA TYR A 11 5.58 12.28 0.95
C TYR A 11 6.69 11.97 -0.04
N LEU A 12 6.29 11.55 -1.23
CA LEU A 12 7.16 11.41 -2.40
C LEU A 12 6.67 12.33 -3.50
N LEU A 13 7.60 12.81 -4.31
CA LEU A 13 7.31 13.61 -5.51
C LEU A 13 7.55 12.73 -6.75
N ILE A 14 6.65 12.82 -7.72
CA ILE A 14 6.80 12.22 -9.04
C ILE A 14 6.90 13.36 -10.04
N GLY A 15 8.10 13.58 -10.58
CA GLY A 15 8.41 14.82 -11.28
C GLY A 15 8.20 16.04 -10.37
N ASP A 16 7.74 17.14 -10.96
CA ASP A 16 7.48 18.40 -10.25
C ASP A 16 6.00 18.66 -9.96
N GLU A 17 5.10 17.84 -10.53
CA GLU A 17 3.66 18.13 -10.56
C GLU A 17 2.83 17.22 -9.65
N VAL A 18 3.35 16.06 -9.24
CA VAL A 18 2.57 15.08 -8.48
C VAL A 18 3.21 14.84 -7.12
N LYS A 19 2.44 15.06 -6.06
CA LYS A 19 2.82 14.76 -4.68
C LYS A 19 1.94 13.66 -4.12
N VAL A 20 2.57 12.59 -3.64
CA VAL A 20 1.88 11.48 -2.99
C VAL A 20 2.27 11.47 -1.52
N VAL A 21 1.29 11.63 -0.63
CA VAL A 21 1.50 11.64 0.83
C VAL A 21 0.99 10.32 1.40
N TYR A 22 1.81 9.64 2.19
CA TYR A 22 1.38 8.45 2.92
C TYR A 22 0.83 8.85 4.29
N THR A 23 -0.45 8.62 4.53
CA THR A 23 -1.12 9.01 5.78
C THR A 23 -1.18 7.87 6.80
N GLY A 24 -0.62 6.70 6.46
CA GLY A 24 -0.70 5.49 7.27
C GLY A 24 -1.65 4.47 6.67
N GLY A 25 -2.16 3.55 7.47
CA GLY A 25 -2.97 2.45 6.99
C GLY A 25 -3.31 1.45 8.08
N SER A 26 -4.13 0.47 7.74
CA SER A 26 -4.48 -0.62 8.66
C SER A 26 -4.52 -1.95 7.91
N GLY A 27 -3.83 -2.94 8.48
CA GLY A 27 -3.69 -4.27 7.89
C GLY A 27 -3.04 -4.21 6.52
N GLU A 28 -3.77 -4.68 5.50
CA GLU A 28 -3.32 -4.71 4.10
C GLU A 28 -3.70 -3.43 3.32
N ASN A 29 -4.31 -2.43 3.97
CA ASN A 29 -4.75 -1.20 3.33
C ASN A 29 -3.80 -0.05 3.65
N ALA A 30 -3.45 0.73 2.63
CA ALA A 30 -2.77 2.01 2.77
C ALA A 30 -3.74 3.17 2.50
N HIS A 31 -3.64 4.22 3.30
CA HIS A 31 -4.27 5.50 3.04
C HIS A 31 -3.22 6.44 2.44
N ILE A 32 -3.55 7.02 1.29
CA ILE A 32 -2.68 7.95 0.57
C ILE A 32 -3.49 9.17 0.13
N LEU A 33 -2.82 10.32 0.08
CA LEU A 33 -3.32 11.53 -0.56
C LEU A 33 -2.50 11.77 -1.82
N ILE A 34 -3.19 12.16 -2.90
CA ILE A 34 -2.54 12.49 -4.17
C ILE A 34 -2.94 13.92 -4.50
N ASP A 35 -1.93 14.77 -4.60
CA ASP A 35 -2.05 16.13 -5.13
C ASP A 35 -1.43 16.14 -6.53
N ALA A 36 -2.24 16.45 -7.54
CA ALA A 36 -1.87 16.39 -8.95
C ALA A 36 -2.76 17.32 -9.79
N PRO A 37 -2.32 17.73 -10.99
CA PRO A 37 -3.12 18.53 -11.90
C PRO A 37 -4.43 17.83 -12.29
N ARG A 38 -5.52 18.62 -12.45
CA ARG A 38 -6.83 18.09 -12.85
C ARG A 38 -6.86 17.47 -14.25
N SER A 39 -5.90 17.82 -15.09
CA SER A 39 -5.71 17.22 -16.41
C SER A 39 -5.20 15.79 -16.34
N MET A 40 -4.62 15.37 -15.20
CA MET A 40 -4.11 14.02 -15.00
C MET A 40 -5.21 13.09 -14.47
N ASN A 41 -5.40 11.96 -15.14
CA ASN A 41 -6.35 10.95 -14.71
C ASN A 41 -5.76 10.09 -13.57
N ILE A 42 -6.46 10.03 -12.43
CA ILE A 42 -6.10 9.17 -11.29
C ILE A 42 -7.20 8.13 -11.11
N ALA A 43 -6.87 6.86 -11.30
CA ALA A 43 -7.81 5.77 -11.20
C ALA A 43 -7.26 4.59 -10.38
N ARG A 44 -8.14 3.89 -9.65
CA ARG A 44 -7.81 2.62 -9.02
C ARG A 44 -7.79 1.52 -10.07
N SER A 45 -6.90 0.53 -9.93
CA SER A 45 -6.85 -0.65 -10.81
C SER A 45 -8.21 -1.33 -10.94
N SER A 46 -8.92 -1.54 -9.82
CA SER A 46 -10.26 -2.13 -9.81
C SER A 46 -11.30 -1.32 -10.59
N ALA A 47 -11.13 0.00 -10.71
CA ALA A 47 -12.00 0.84 -11.52
C ALA A 47 -11.69 0.66 -13.02
N LEU A 48 -10.41 0.60 -13.40
CA LEU A 48 -10.00 0.36 -14.78
C LEU A 48 -10.50 -1.01 -15.28
N GLU A 49 -10.35 -2.06 -14.47
CA GLU A 49 -10.87 -3.41 -14.76
C GLU A 49 -12.40 -3.41 -14.92
N LYS A 50 -13.13 -2.71 -14.05
CA LYS A 50 -14.59 -2.66 -14.08
C LYS A 50 -15.15 -1.92 -15.30
N TYR A 51 -14.46 -0.89 -15.78
CA TYR A 51 -14.93 -0.08 -16.92
C TYR A 51 -14.35 -0.54 -18.27
N GLY A 52 -13.70 -1.71 -18.33
CA GLY A 52 -13.24 -2.30 -19.58
C GLY A 52 -12.18 -1.49 -20.32
N ARG A 53 -11.55 -0.51 -19.67
CA ARG A 53 -10.40 0.20 -20.23
C ARG A 53 -9.18 -0.68 -20.01
N ALA A 54 -8.71 -1.31 -21.08
CA ALA A 54 -7.41 -1.95 -21.08
C ALA A 54 -6.36 -0.92 -20.58
N PRO A 55 -5.50 -1.27 -19.61
CA PRO A 55 -4.37 -0.42 -19.31
C PRO A 55 -3.61 -0.16 -20.63
N GLU A 56 -3.33 1.10 -20.94
CA GLU A 56 -2.41 1.43 -22.03
C GLU A 56 -1.10 0.63 -21.86
N PRO A 57 -0.41 0.22 -22.93
CA PRO A 57 0.81 -0.58 -22.82
C PRO A 57 1.83 0.14 -21.92
N GLY A 58 1.99 -0.34 -20.68
CA GLY A 58 2.74 0.33 -19.61
C GLY A 58 1.99 0.43 -18.26
N ASN A 59 0.66 0.37 -18.26
CA ASN A 59 -0.20 0.45 -17.07
C ASN A 59 -0.59 -0.93 -16.48
N GLU A 60 -0.03 -2.02 -17.01
CA GLU A 60 -0.30 -3.38 -16.54
C GLU A 60 0.47 -3.66 -15.24
N VAL A 61 -0.02 -3.11 -14.12
CA VAL A 61 0.67 -3.20 -12.81
C VAL A 61 0.33 -4.54 -12.14
N LYS A 62 0.99 -5.62 -12.55
CA LYS A 62 0.99 -6.89 -11.81
C LYS A 62 1.97 -6.81 -10.64
N HIS A 63 1.59 -6.14 -9.55
CA HIS A 63 2.31 -6.26 -8.29
C HIS A 63 1.69 -7.38 -7.45
N TYR A 64 2.43 -8.47 -7.28
CA TYR A 64 2.02 -9.58 -6.41
C TYR A 64 2.08 -9.13 -4.95
N ARG A 65 1.02 -9.43 -4.18
CA ARG A 65 1.03 -9.25 -2.72
C ARG A 65 2.27 -9.94 -2.15
N ASP A 66 2.97 -9.26 -1.25
CA ASP A 66 4.04 -9.90 -0.47
C ASP A 66 3.49 -11.17 0.22
N ARG A 67 4.34 -12.20 0.32
CA ARG A 67 3.95 -13.49 0.90
C ARG A 67 3.40 -13.28 2.31
N LYS A 68 2.16 -13.70 2.56
CA LYS A 68 1.60 -13.73 3.91
C LYS A 68 2.38 -14.74 4.76
N LEU A 69 2.52 -14.44 6.04
CA LEU A 69 3.03 -15.40 7.03
C LEU A 69 2.15 -16.65 7.05
N SER A 70 2.80 -17.83 7.16
CA SER A 70 2.13 -19.11 7.37
C SER A 70 1.22 -19.05 8.62
N PRO A 71 0.10 -19.79 8.66
CA PRO A 71 -0.74 -19.92 9.85
C PRO A 71 0.06 -20.27 11.11
N GLU A 72 1.00 -21.21 10.99
CA GLU A 72 1.90 -21.62 12.07
C GLU A 72 2.77 -20.47 12.59
N ALA A 73 3.28 -19.63 11.68
CA ALA A 73 4.11 -18.48 12.05
C ALA A 73 3.29 -17.40 12.76
N LYS A 74 2.04 -17.17 12.32
CA LYS A 74 1.12 -16.25 13.00
C LYS A 74 0.78 -16.71 14.41
N GLU A 75 0.59 -18.02 14.60
CA GLU A 75 0.26 -18.59 15.91
C GLU A 75 1.42 -18.47 16.90
N LYS A 76 2.65 -18.74 16.45
CA LYS A 76 3.87 -18.50 17.24
C LYS A 76 4.03 -17.03 17.65
N ILE A 77 3.81 -16.09 16.74
CA ILE A 77 3.86 -14.65 17.04
C ILE A 77 2.78 -14.27 18.07
N LYS A 78 1.56 -14.82 17.93
CA LYS A 78 0.46 -14.57 18.87
C LYS A 78 0.80 -15.08 20.27
N ALA A 79 1.45 -16.25 20.39
CA ALA A 79 1.90 -16.79 21.66
C ALA A 79 2.92 -15.84 22.34
N ILE A 80 3.94 -15.39 21.60
CA ILE A 80 4.95 -14.44 22.10
C ILE A 80 4.30 -13.13 22.59
N LEU A 81 3.39 -12.54 21.80
CA LEU A 81 2.67 -11.32 22.19
C LEU A 81 1.82 -11.51 23.46
N MET A 82 1.24 -12.70 23.66
CA MET A 82 0.47 -13.01 24.87
C MET A 82 1.37 -13.17 26.11
N GLU A 83 2.55 -13.77 25.96
CA GLU A 83 3.53 -13.87 27.06
C GLU A 83 4.05 -12.51 27.48
N GLU A 84 4.40 -11.65 26.53
CA GLU A 84 4.86 -10.29 26.82
C GLU A 84 3.78 -9.47 27.55
N ARG A 85 2.52 -9.59 27.13
CA ARG A 85 1.38 -8.98 27.85
C ARG A 85 1.19 -9.50 29.27
N LYS A 86 1.54 -10.76 29.54
CA LYS A 86 1.48 -11.34 30.89
C LYS A 86 2.64 -10.89 31.77
N LYS A 87 3.84 -10.69 31.21
CA LYS A 87 5.02 -10.21 31.96
C LYS A 87 4.96 -8.72 32.27
N ALA A 88 4.29 -7.93 31.43
CA ALA A 88 4.10 -6.49 31.64
C ALA A 88 2.99 -6.16 32.64
N ARG A 89 2.38 -7.17 33.28
CA ARG A 89 1.26 -7.04 34.20
C ARG A 89 1.64 -7.60 35.56
#